data_AF-A0AAN7VAN7-F1
#
_entry.id   AF-A0AAN7VAN7-F1
#
_cell.length_a   1.000
_cell.length_b   1.000
_cell.length_c   1.000
_cell.angle_alpha   90.00
_cell.angle_beta   90.00
_cell.angle_gamma   90.00
#
_symmetry.space_group_name_H-M   'P 1'
#
loop_
_entity.id
_entity.type
_entity.pdbx_description
1 polymer ?
#
loop_
_entity_poly.entity_id
_entity_poly.type
_entity_poly.pdbx_seq_one_letter_code
_entity_poly.pdbx_strand_id
1 'polypeptide(L)'
;MSKVEYQRTPVVMAPTTTIETVTITRPLKVIAFICGLIVIILMIMGLASTDWLMADGWRQGLFMYCIADDAQQPLPFNVQEASGCYPSRNENYIHAAAGLCIITLITDLVATVLTGLGLRTKEHHTKYKYYRFGVIFGWAYGVGWGAAIFLFGGVVLLLCDKESEEIYYKERKIVHDNDSRA
;
A
#
# COMPACT_ATOMS: atom_id res chain seq x y z
N MET A 1 -23.63 -37.15 -86.05
CA MET A 1 -23.55 -37.69 -84.68
C MET A 1 -22.40 -36.98 -83.99
N SER A 2 -22.73 -35.97 -83.18
CA SER A 2 -21.80 -34.94 -82.71
C SER A 2 -20.99 -35.44 -81.51
N LYS A 3 -19.66 -35.21 -81.54
CA LYS A 3 -18.72 -35.59 -80.48
C LYS A 3 -18.83 -34.55 -79.35
N VAL A 4 -19.20 -35.00 -78.15
CA VAL A 4 -19.34 -34.14 -76.97
C VAL A 4 -17.97 -34.00 -76.30
N GLU A 5 -17.39 -32.80 -76.35
CA GLU A 5 -16.13 -32.43 -75.70
C GLU A 5 -16.40 -32.13 -74.22
N TYR A 6 -15.87 -32.93 -73.29
CA TYR A 6 -16.02 -32.71 -71.85
C TYR A 6 -14.96 -31.69 -71.38
N GLN A 7 -15.38 -30.44 -71.22
CA GLN A 7 -14.51 -29.36 -70.78
C GLN A 7 -14.32 -29.42 -69.25
N ARG A 8 -13.13 -29.84 -68.80
CA ARG A 8 -12.76 -29.89 -67.38
C ARG A 8 -12.60 -28.46 -66.85
N THR A 9 -13.52 -28.01 -65.99
CA THR A 9 -13.40 -26.74 -65.28
C THR A 9 -12.14 -26.74 -64.40
N PRO A 10 -11.33 -25.66 -64.41
CA PRO A 10 -10.18 -25.56 -63.51
C PRO A 10 -10.68 -25.44 -62.08
N VAL A 11 -10.23 -26.35 -61.21
CA VAL A 11 -10.47 -26.28 -59.76
C VAL A 11 -9.68 -25.08 -59.23
N VAL A 12 -10.39 -24.02 -58.84
CA VAL A 12 -9.78 -22.88 -58.15
C VAL A 12 -9.39 -23.36 -56.74
N MET A 13 -8.09 -23.52 -56.47
CA MET A 13 -7.62 -23.76 -55.11
C MET A 13 -7.86 -22.50 -54.26
N ALA A 14 -8.64 -22.65 -53.19
CA ALA A 14 -8.86 -21.59 -52.23
C ALA A 14 -7.52 -21.23 -51.54
N PRO A 15 -7.19 -19.93 -51.39
CA PRO A 15 -5.96 -19.51 -50.73
C PRO A 15 -5.97 -19.98 -49.27
N THR A 16 -4.99 -20.82 -48.91
CA THR A 16 -4.79 -21.28 -47.52
C THR A 16 -4.25 -20.11 -46.68
N THR A 17 -5.10 -19.51 -45.86
CA THR A 17 -4.70 -18.49 -44.89
C THR A 17 -4.11 -19.17 -43.65
N THR A 18 -2.78 -19.20 -43.53
CA THR A 18 -2.10 -19.62 -42.30
C THR A 18 -2.28 -18.54 -41.24
N ILE A 19 -3.24 -18.74 -40.34
CA ILE A 19 -3.42 -17.88 -39.16
C ILE A 19 -2.33 -18.28 -38.15
N GLU A 20 -1.21 -17.58 -38.20
CA GLU A 20 -0.20 -17.60 -37.14
C GLU A 20 -0.82 -16.91 -35.91
N THR A 21 -1.35 -17.69 -34.97
CA THR A 21 -1.82 -17.17 -33.68
C THR A 21 -0.63 -16.79 -32.83
N VAL A 22 -0.08 -15.58 -33.07
CA VAL A 22 0.90 -14.94 -32.19
C VAL A 22 0.19 -14.62 -30.88
N THR A 23 0.35 -15.49 -29.89
CA THR A 23 -0.14 -15.24 -28.54
C THR A 23 0.71 -14.12 -27.93
N ILE A 24 0.19 -12.88 -27.97
CA ILE A 24 0.77 -11.76 -27.26
C ILE A 24 0.72 -12.09 -25.76
N THR A 25 1.86 -12.49 -25.18
CA THR A 25 1.99 -12.66 -23.74
C THR A 25 1.78 -11.31 -23.10
N ARG A 26 0.61 -11.05 -22.51
CA ARG A 26 0.31 -9.77 -21.87
C ARG A 26 1.38 -9.50 -20.80
N PRO A 27 2.25 -8.47 -20.96
CA PRO A 27 3.37 -8.20 -20.05
C PRO A 27 2.92 -7.74 -18.66
N LEU A 28 1.60 -7.56 -18.48
CA LEU A 28 0.93 -7.13 -17.26
C LEU A 28 1.43 -7.85 -15.99
N LYS A 29 1.75 -9.14 -16.09
CA LYS A 29 2.20 -9.96 -14.95
C LYS A 29 3.64 -9.65 -14.52
N VAL A 30 4.50 -9.30 -15.49
CA VAL A 30 5.89 -8.90 -15.22
C VAL A 30 5.93 -7.51 -14.61
N ILE A 31 5.09 -6.60 -15.10
CA ILE A 31 4.95 -5.25 -14.56
C ILE A 31 4.45 -5.30 -13.11
N ALA A 32 3.44 -6.13 -12.80
CA ALA A 32 2.95 -6.32 -11.44
C ALA A 32 4.03 -6.83 -10.48
N PHE A 33 4.89 -7.75 -10.93
CA PHE A 33 6.01 -8.26 -10.13
C PHE A 33 7.05 -7.18 -9.81
N ILE A 34 7.45 -6.39 -10.81
CA ILE A 34 8.41 -5.29 -10.61
C ILE A 34 7.82 -4.22 -9.69
N CYS A 35 6.54 -3.89 -9.89
CA CYS A 35 5.83 -2.94 -9.03
C CYS A 35 5.81 -3.41 -7.57
N GLY A 36 5.47 -4.68 -7.32
CA GLY A 36 5.50 -5.26 -5.97
C GLY A 36 6.87 -5.19 -5.31
N LEU A 37 7.96 -5.45 -6.04
CA LEU A 37 9.32 -5.29 -5.51
C LEU A 37 9.63 -3.85 -5.10
N ILE A 38 9.20 -2.88 -5.90
CA ILE A 38 9.39 -1.46 -5.59
C ILE A 38 8.59 -1.09 -4.33
N VAL A 39 7.34 -1.52 -4.23
CA VAL A 39 6.50 -1.25 -3.04
C VAL A 39 7.12 -1.86 -1.79
N ILE A 40 7.65 -3.09 -1.85
CA ILE A 40 8.39 -3.70 -0.73
C ILE A 40 9.56 -2.82 -0.28
N ILE A 41 10.37 -2.33 -1.22
CA ILE A 41 11.51 -1.44 -0.89
C ILE A 41 11.02 -0.14 -0.25
N LEU A 42 9.99 0.49 -0.84
CA LEU A 42 9.41 1.74 -0.33
C LEU A 42 8.80 1.55 1.06
N MET A 43 8.15 0.41 1.33
CA MET A 43 7.59 0.09 2.64
C MET A 43 8.69 -0.11 3.70
N ILE A 44 9.79 -0.79 3.35
CA ILE A 44 10.94 -0.95 4.26
C ILE A 44 11.56 0.41 4.57
N MET A 45 11.75 1.26 3.56
CA MET A 45 12.23 2.62 3.76
C MET A 45 11.31 3.44 4.66
N GLY A 46 9.99 3.34 4.47
CA GLY A 46 9.00 3.99 5.32
C GLY A 46 9.07 3.54 6.78
N LEU A 47 9.19 2.23 7.02
CA LEU A 47 9.33 1.66 8.38
C LEU A 47 10.63 2.07 9.07
N ALA A 48 11.73 2.20 8.31
CA ALA A 48 13.02 2.63 8.84
C ALA A 48 13.15 4.16 8.97
N SER A 49 12.26 4.93 8.34
CA SER A 49 12.31 6.39 8.36
C SER A 49 11.97 6.95 9.73
N THR A 50 12.75 7.94 10.15
CA THR A 50 12.53 8.75 11.36
C THR A 50 11.78 10.05 11.06
N ASP A 51 11.32 10.22 9.83
CA ASP A 51 10.73 11.47 9.32
C ASP A 51 9.22 11.33 9.07
N TRP A 52 8.49 10.77 10.04
CA TRP A 52 7.02 10.71 9.99
C TRP A 52 6.40 12.02 10.49
N LEU A 53 7.05 12.65 11.47
CA LEU A 53 6.67 13.95 12.02
C LEU A 53 7.92 14.75 12.36
N MET A 54 7.97 15.99 11.91
CA MET A 54 9.12 16.90 12.07
C MET A 54 8.66 18.19 12.73
N ALA A 55 9.45 18.64 13.71
CA ALA A 55 9.37 19.96 14.32
C ALA A 55 10.79 20.45 14.61
N ASP A 56 10.93 21.70 15.04
CA ASP A 56 12.25 22.30 15.30
C ASP A 56 12.97 21.54 16.43
N GLY A 57 14.14 20.98 16.12
CA GLY A 57 14.88 20.09 17.03
C GLY A 57 14.20 18.74 17.38
N TRP A 58 13.13 18.34 16.70
CA TRP A 58 12.37 17.11 16.98
C TRP A 58 12.06 16.30 15.70
N ARG A 59 12.42 15.02 15.68
CA ARG A 59 12.05 14.06 14.62
C ARG A 59 11.42 12.83 15.23
N GLN A 60 10.26 12.42 14.72
CA GLN A 60 9.57 11.22 15.18
C GLN A 60 9.33 10.28 14.00
N GLY A 61 9.86 9.07 14.15
CA GLY A 61 9.51 7.92 13.33
C GLY A 61 8.44 7.06 13.99
N LEU A 62 8.21 5.90 13.41
CA LEU A 62 7.16 4.98 13.84
C LEU A 62 7.52 4.18 15.10
N PHE A 63 8.83 3.93 15.31
CA PHE A 63 9.34 3.11 16.42
C PHE A 63 10.21 3.90 17.40
N MET A 64 10.69 5.08 17.00
CA MET A 64 11.60 5.91 17.77
C MET A 64 11.42 7.38 17.43
N TYR A 65 11.76 8.25 18.37
CA TYR A 65 11.88 9.69 18.14
C TYR A 65 13.26 10.16 18.61
N CYS A 66 13.75 11.25 18.04
CA CYS A 66 15.04 11.84 18.37
C CYS A 66 14.90 13.34 18.59
N ILE A 67 15.60 13.82 19.62
CA ILE A 67 15.68 15.21 20.04
C ILE A 67 17.08 15.72 19.75
N ALA A 68 17.20 16.84 19.05
CA ALA A 68 18.46 17.52 18.80
C ALA A 68 18.97 18.28 20.03
N ASP A 69 20.29 18.48 20.13
CA ASP A 69 20.92 19.18 21.27
C ASP A 69 20.49 20.65 21.39
N ASP A 70 20.07 21.27 20.31
CA ASP A 70 19.63 22.67 20.19
C ASP A 70 18.10 22.83 20.18
N ALA A 71 17.35 21.78 20.55
CA ALA A 71 15.89 21.82 20.55
C ALA A 71 15.34 22.88 21.53
N GLN A 72 14.61 23.85 20.99
CA GLN A 72 14.02 24.93 21.78
C GLN A 72 12.84 24.41 22.60
N GLN A 73 12.83 24.66 23.91
CA GLN A 73 11.72 24.30 24.80
C GLN A 73 10.57 25.31 24.64
N PRO A 74 9.29 24.89 24.75
CA PRO A 74 8.80 23.54 25.07
C PRO A 74 8.75 22.62 23.84
N LEU A 75 9.20 21.39 24.01
CA LEU A 75 9.10 20.36 22.99
C LEU A 75 7.62 19.99 22.74
N PRO A 76 7.27 19.51 21.52
CA PRO A 76 5.94 18.99 21.24
C PRO A 76 5.52 17.96 22.29
N PHE A 77 4.29 18.07 22.78
CA PHE A 77 3.72 17.16 23.80
C PHE A 77 4.38 17.19 25.18
N ASN A 78 5.17 18.22 25.50
CA ASN A 78 5.72 18.46 26.83
C ASN A 78 6.56 17.30 27.40
N VAL A 79 7.32 16.64 26.52
CA VAL A 79 8.25 15.56 26.88
C VAL A 79 9.49 16.19 27.55
N GLN A 80 9.93 15.64 28.69
CA GLN A 80 11.03 16.20 29.51
C GLN A 80 12.36 15.43 29.38
N GLU A 81 12.52 14.65 28.31
CA GLU A 81 13.73 13.89 28.06
C GLU A 81 14.87 14.79 27.55
N ALA A 82 16.11 14.40 27.81
CA ALA A 82 17.30 15.10 27.32
C ALA A 82 17.51 14.88 25.81
N SER A 83 18.53 15.49 25.23
CA SER A 83 18.88 15.22 23.82
C SER A 83 19.30 13.77 23.63
N GLY A 84 18.84 13.17 22.53
CA GLY A 84 19.03 11.75 22.27
C GLY A 84 17.86 11.11 21.51
N CYS A 85 17.98 9.80 21.29
CA CYS A 85 16.94 9.01 20.62
C CYS A 85 16.30 8.03 21.60
N TYR A 86 14.98 8.02 21.60
CA TYR A 86 14.14 7.29 22.54
C TYR A 86 13.10 6.45 21.81
N PRO A 87 12.58 5.37 22.43
CA PRO A 87 11.50 4.60 21.84
C PRO A 87 10.25 5.46 21.64
N SER A 88 9.44 5.14 20.62
CA SER A 88 8.19 5.83 20.33
C SER A 88 7.32 5.97 21.57
N ARG A 89 6.63 7.11 21.68
CA ARG A 89 5.63 7.33 22.73
C ARG A 89 4.56 6.24 22.69
N ASN A 90 4.08 5.84 23.86
CA ASN A 90 3.04 4.82 24.07
C ASN A 90 1.64 5.32 23.68
N GLU A 91 1.49 5.83 22.46
CA GLU A 91 0.20 6.20 21.91
C GLU A 91 -0.35 5.11 21.00
N ASN A 92 -1.62 4.79 21.20
CA ASN A 92 -2.28 3.69 20.50
C ASN A 92 -2.30 3.89 18.99
N TYR A 93 -2.44 5.13 18.52
CA TYR A 93 -2.46 5.43 17.08
C TYR A 93 -1.11 5.19 16.40
N ILE A 94 0.02 5.41 17.10
CA ILE A 94 1.36 5.17 16.55
C ILE A 94 1.61 3.67 16.43
N HIS A 95 1.28 2.90 17.47
CA HIS A 95 1.43 1.44 17.44
C HIS A 95 0.47 0.79 16.43
N ALA A 96 -0.74 1.32 16.28
CA ALA A 96 -1.67 0.86 15.25
C ALA A 96 -1.13 1.12 13.84
N ALA A 97 -0.59 2.31 13.57
CA ALA A 97 0.03 2.62 12.29
C ALA A 97 1.24 1.70 12.01
N ALA A 98 2.08 1.45 13.02
CA ALA A 98 3.19 0.50 12.93
C ALA A 98 2.73 -0.91 12.54
N GLY A 99 1.69 -1.41 13.22
CA GLY A 99 1.09 -2.70 12.93
C GLY A 99 0.55 -2.78 11.51
N LEU A 100 -0.15 -1.75 11.04
CA LEU A 100 -0.70 -1.69 9.68
C LEU A 100 0.41 -1.71 8.62
N CYS A 101 1.48 -0.96 8.80
CA CYS A 101 2.61 -0.96 7.86
C CYS A 101 3.31 -2.32 7.80
N ILE A 102 3.49 -3.00 8.94
CA ILE A 102 4.07 -4.35 9.00
C ILE A 102 3.18 -5.37 8.31
N ILE A 103 1.87 -5.36 8.60
CA ILE A 103 0.89 -6.25 7.96
C ILE A 103 0.93 -6.05 6.44
N THR A 104 0.91 -4.78 6.00
CA THR A 104 1.00 -4.43 4.58
C THR A 104 2.25 -5.02 3.94
N LEU A 105 3.43 -4.82 4.56
CA LEU A 105 4.69 -5.37 4.07
C LEU A 105 4.65 -6.91 3.96
N ILE A 106 4.14 -7.61 4.97
CA ILE A 106 4.02 -9.08 4.94
C ILE A 106 3.12 -9.52 3.79
N THR A 107 1.98 -8.87 3.61
CA THR A 107 1.05 -9.22 2.53
C THR A 107 1.62 -8.95 1.15
N ASP A 108 2.35 -7.84 0.97
CA ASP A 108 3.01 -7.51 -0.29
C ASP A 108 4.13 -8.51 -0.62
N LEU A 109 4.89 -8.96 0.39
CA LEU A 109 5.87 -10.03 0.24
C LEU A 109 5.20 -11.33 -0.23
N VAL A 110 4.10 -11.75 0.40
CA VAL A 110 3.36 -12.96 0.00
C VAL A 110 2.81 -12.82 -1.42
N ALA A 111 2.21 -11.68 -1.77
CA ALA A 111 1.67 -11.41 -3.09
C ALA A 111 2.76 -11.43 -4.18
N THR A 112 3.91 -10.83 -3.89
CA THR A 112 5.05 -10.77 -4.81
C THR A 112 5.67 -12.15 -5.01
N VAL A 113 5.82 -12.96 -3.95
CA VAL A 113 6.30 -14.35 -4.02
C VAL A 113 5.34 -15.21 -4.85
N LEU A 114 4.03 -15.13 -4.59
CA LEU A 114 3.02 -15.87 -5.37
C LEU A 114 3.04 -15.48 -6.84
N THR A 115 3.21 -14.19 -7.13
CA THR A 115 3.34 -13.68 -8.51
C THR A 115 4.61 -14.22 -9.17
N GLY A 116 5.74 -14.22 -8.47
CA GLY A 116 7.01 -14.78 -8.95
C GLY A 116 6.93 -16.29 -9.25
N LEU A 117 6.31 -17.07 -8.35
CA LEU A 117 6.08 -18.51 -8.54
C LEU A 117 5.12 -18.77 -9.71
N GLY A 118 4.10 -17.93 -9.88
CA GLY A 118 3.15 -17.96 -11.00
C GLY A 118 3.79 -17.66 -12.37
N LEU A 119 4.88 -16.89 -12.39
CA LEU A 119 5.70 -16.63 -13.58
C LEU A 119 6.64 -17.81 -13.90
N ARG A 120 7.18 -18.50 -12.89
CA ARG A 120 8.10 -19.65 -13.04
C ARG A 120 7.40 -20.95 -13.47
N THR A 121 6.14 -21.15 -13.07
CA THR A 121 5.41 -22.40 -13.32
C THR A 121 5.03 -22.58 -14.80
N LYS A 122 5.46 -23.69 -15.42
CA LYS A 122 5.13 -24.07 -16.81
C LYS A 122 3.89 -24.95 -16.93
N GLU A 123 3.47 -25.63 -15.86
CA GLU A 123 2.30 -26.53 -15.84
C GLU A 123 0.96 -25.78 -15.77
N HIS A 124 0.06 -26.10 -16.71
CA HIS A 124 -1.20 -25.38 -16.93
C HIS A 124 -2.18 -25.47 -15.74
N HIS A 125 -2.29 -26.63 -15.09
CA HIS A 125 -3.23 -26.87 -13.99
C HIS A 125 -2.82 -26.18 -12.68
N THR A 126 -1.52 -26.21 -12.38
CA THR A 126 -0.92 -25.56 -11.20
C THR A 126 -0.93 -24.04 -11.36
N LYS A 127 -0.65 -23.53 -12.57
CA LYS A 127 -0.75 -22.11 -12.92
C LYS A 127 -2.17 -21.58 -12.69
N TYR A 128 -3.21 -22.30 -13.10
CA TYR A 128 -4.60 -21.87 -12.87
C TYR A 128 -4.96 -21.77 -11.38
N LYS A 129 -4.48 -22.70 -10.54
CA LYS A 129 -4.66 -22.63 -9.07
C LYS A 129 -3.98 -21.39 -8.48
N TYR A 130 -2.70 -21.15 -8.79
CA TYR A 130 -1.98 -19.96 -8.30
C TYR A 130 -2.60 -18.65 -8.80
N TYR A 131 -3.05 -18.58 -10.05
CA TYR A 131 -3.77 -17.41 -10.57
C TYR A 131 -5.10 -17.18 -9.85
N ARG A 132 -5.86 -18.25 -9.59
CA ARG A 132 -7.14 -18.15 -8.87
C ARG A 132 -6.95 -17.71 -7.43
N PHE A 133 -5.96 -18.25 -6.72
CA PHE A 133 -5.61 -17.78 -5.38
C PHE A 133 -5.11 -16.33 -5.41
N GLY A 134 -4.21 -15.98 -6.34
CA GLY A 134 -3.72 -14.60 -6.50
C GLY A 134 -4.83 -13.59 -6.79
N VAL A 135 -5.84 -13.95 -7.60
CA VAL A 135 -7.01 -13.11 -7.87
C VAL A 135 -7.93 -13.00 -6.65
N ILE A 136 -8.17 -14.08 -5.92
CA ILE A 136 -9.02 -14.07 -4.71
C ILE A 136 -8.36 -13.24 -3.60
N PHE A 137 -7.08 -13.49 -3.33
CA PHE A 137 -6.32 -12.69 -2.36
C PHE A 137 -6.21 -11.24 -2.85
N GLY A 138 -5.87 -10.97 -4.11
CA GLY A 138 -5.75 -9.60 -4.62
C GLY A 138 -7.06 -8.80 -4.57
N TRP A 139 -8.19 -9.38 -4.99
CA TRP A 139 -9.48 -8.67 -5.02
C TRP A 139 -10.13 -8.58 -3.63
N ALA A 140 -10.20 -9.68 -2.88
CA ALA A 140 -10.82 -9.67 -1.55
C ALA A 140 -9.98 -8.89 -0.53
N TYR A 141 -8.65 -8.94 -0.64
CA TYR A 141 -7.76 -8.15 0.22
C TYR A 141 -7.70 -6.69 -0.22
N GLY A 142 -7.46 -6.39 -1.51
CA GLY A 142 -7.33 -5.01 -1.98
C GLY A 142 -8.60 -4.16 -1.79
N VAL A 143 -9.77 -4.70 -2.16
CA VAL A 143 -11.04 -3.97 -2.02
C VAL A 143 -11.58 -4.06 -0.59
N GLY A 144 -11.47 -5.22 0.06
CA GLY A 144 -11.99 -5.45 1.41
C GLY A 144 -11.15 -4.79 2.51
N TRP A 145 -9.84 -4.99 2.50
CA TRP A 145 -8.93 -4.33 3.46
C TRP A 145 -8.70 -2.87 3.11
N GLY A 146 -8.68 -2.48 1.82
CA GLY A 146 -8.67 -1.08 1.44
C GLY A 146 -9.87 -0.32 2.01
N ALA A 147 -11.09 -0.86 1.85
CA ALA A 147 -12.29 -0.28 2.44
C ALA A 147 -12.28 -0.31 3.98
N ALA A 148 -11.81 -1.40 4.59
CA ALA A 148 -11.70 -1.48 6.05
C ALA A 148 -10.67 -0.49 6.62
N ILE A 149 -9.53 -0.27 5.95
CA ILE A 149 -8.53 0.73 6.33
C ILE A 149 -9.06 2.15 6.13
N PHE A 150 -9.80 2.42 5.05
CA PHE A 150 -10.43 3.73 4.84
C PHE A 150 -11.54 4.02 5.87
N LEU A 151 -12.34 3.01 6.22
CA LEU A 151 -13.39 3.14 7.23
C LEU A 151 -12.81 3.23 8.65
N PHE A 152 -11.81 2.40 8.98
CA PHE A 152 -11.14 2.42 10.28
C PHE A 152 -10.28 3.67 10.43
N GLY A 153 -9.52 4.06 9.41
CA GLY A 153 -8.77 5.31 9.37
C GLY A 153 -9.68 6.53 9.46
N GLY A 154 -10.84 6.52 8.79
CA GLY A 154 -11.86 7.56 8.94
C GLY A 154 -12.42 7.65 10.36
N VAL A 155 -12.69 6.52 11.01
CA VAL A 155 -13.13 6.47 12.42
C VAL A 155 -12.03 6.97 13.36
N VAL A 156 -10.78 6.56 13.16
CA VAL A 156 -9.63 7.03 13.96
C VAL A 156 -9.41 8.53 13.77
N LEU A 157 -9.47 9.05 12.54
CA LEU A 157 -9.39 10.49 12.29
C LEU A 157 -10.52 11.26 12.97
N LEU A 158 -11.76 10.75 12.94
CA LEU A 158 -12.89 11.35 13.65
C LEU A 158 -12.70 11.33 15.18
N LEU A 159 -12.06 10.30 15.72
CA LEU A 159 -11.73 10.22 17.15
C LEU A 159 -10.56 11.14 17.52
N CYS A 160 -9.54 11.26 16.67
CA CYS A 160 -8.42 12.18 16.85
C CYS A 160 -8.86 13.65 16.73
N ASP A 161 -9.82 13.95 15.86
CA ASP A 161 -10.42 15.28 15.76
C ASP A 161 -11.17 15.64 17.06
N LYS A 162 -11.89 14.67 17.64
CA LYS A 162 -12.57 14.83 18.93
C LYS A 162 -11.61 15.06 20.09
N GLU A 163 -10.44 14.41 20.12
CA GLU A 163 -9.40 14.65 21.12
C GLU A 163 -8.73 16.01 20.94
N SER A 164 -8.44 16.39 19.69
CA SER A 164 -7.94 17.72 19.32
C SER A 164 -8.90 18.83 19.79
N GLU A 165 -10.18 18.70 19.49
CA GLU A 165 -11.22 19.63 19.96
C GLU A 165 -11.28 19.72 21.49
N GLU A 166 -11.19 18.61 22.22
CA GLU A 166 -11.23 18.61 23.68
C GLU A 166 -10.03 19.36 24.29
N ILE A 167 -8.84 19.26 23.69
CA ILE A 167 -7.65 20.02 24.08
C ILE A 167 -7.83 21.52 23.77
N TYR A 168 -8.39 21.90 22.61
CA TYR A 168 -8.72 23.29 22.29
C TYR A 168 -9.77 23.90 23.23
N TYR A 169 -10.77 23.12 23.65
CA TYR A 169 -11.76 23.56 24.63
C TYR A 169 -11.14 23.72 26.03
N LYS A 170 -10.16 22.89 26.39
CA LYS A 170 -9.47 22.99 27.67
C LYS A 170 -8.57 24.22 27.73
N GLU A 171 -7.80 24.52 26.67
CA GLU A 171 -6.94 25.71 26.63
C GLU A 171 -7.74 27.02 26.57
N ARG A 172 -8.85 27.06 25.81
CA ARG A 172 -9.65 28.30 25.70
C ARG A 172 -10.49 28.61 26.94
N LYS A 173 -10.69 27.66 27.87
CA LYS A 173 -11.53 27.84 29.07
C LYS A 173 -10.78 28.14 30.37
N ILE A 174 -9.44 28.24 30.37
CA ILE A 174 -8.66 28.59 31.57
C ILE A 174 -8.34 30.10 31.71
N VAL A 175 -8.89 30.93 30.83
CA VAL A 175 -8.88 32.40 30.99
C VAL A 175 -10.33 32.88 31.08
N HIS A 176 -11.00 32.52 32.17
CA HIS A 176 -12.16 33.28 32.62
C HIS A 176 -11.68 34.27 33.68
N ASP A 177 -11.36 35.46 33.16
CA ASP A 177 -11.51 36.77 33.78
C ASP A 177 -11.90 36.77 35.28
N ASN A 178 -10.89 36.95 36.13
CA ASN A 178 -11.07 37.35 37.52
C ASN A 178 -10.50 38.77 37.72
N ASP A 179 -10.68 39.65 36.73
CA ASP A 179 -10.30 41.06 36.77
C ASP A 179 -11.51 41.95 36.43
N SER A 180 -12.48 41.99 37.35
CA SER A 180 -13.51 43.04 37.38
C SER A 180 -13.95 43.38 38.82
N ARG A 181 -13.04 43.19 39.79
CA ARG A 181 -13.15 43.78 41.14
C ARG A 181 -11.97 44.72 41.39
N ALA A 182 -12.03 45.89 40.77
CA ALA A 182 -11.34 47.10 41.19
C ALA A 182 -12.26 48.30 40.94
#